data_AF-A0A554VEY0-F1
#
_entry.id   AF-A0A554VEY0-F1
#
_cell.length_a   1.000
_cell.length_b   1.000
_cell.length_c   1.000
_cell.angle_alpha   90.00
_cell.angle_beta   90.00
_cell.angle_gamma   90.00
#
_symmetry.space_group_name_H-M   'P 1'
#
loop_
_entity.id
_entity.type
_entity.pdbx_description
1 polymer ?
#
loop_
_entity_poly.entity_id
_entity_poly.type
_entity_poly.pdbx_seq_one_letter_code
_entity_poly.pdbx_strand_id
1 'polypeptide(L)'
;MKKPLHLIKTWFETGDVPTQQQFHDAWDSFHHKDNGEVLVGKTVNDKGDITFVFSDKEELIIEKFIPDVSKPIGYIDGLVEQLTGILDAIGGLQLGKVDTIDGKGLSDTNFSQGEKDKLEGLQNYTPPTSQPVSFIEGLQMIVDELTQDLNLKVNQVDGKGLSDTNFSQEEKDKLANISPDLAVYNLSNTPAFLNYRYFGKKVYGVLLAIPTPELEVNYTFTHALNVEKYLRIELWEDGLPPNNTRQIARQDLAKLIGENAGTFNHTKNVITTTGYKIPTNKLLYIEYTEIPQGVGTDIIGVTPIGR
;
A
#
# COMPACT_ATOMS: atom_id res chain seq x y z
N MET A 1 -30.41 -87.56 66.91
CA MET A 1 -29.43 -87.58 65.78
C MET A 1 -30.16 -87.14 64.53
N LYS A 2 -29.57 -86.25 63.70
CA LYS A 2 -30.17 -85.87 62.41
C LYS A 2 -30.40 -87.14 61.56
N LYS A 3 -31.59 -87.30 60.99
CA LYS A 3 -31.99 -88.43 60.15
C LYS A 3 -31.92 -88.01 58.67
N PRO A 4 -31.47 -88.90 57.77
CA PRO A 4 -31.34 -88.56 56.36
C PRO A 4 -32.69 -88.46 55.65
N LEU A 5 -32.81 -87.50 54.72
CA LEU A 5 -34.01 -87.20 53.92
C LEU A 5 -34.61 -88.43 53.20
N HIS A 6 -33.78 -89.41 52.84
CA HIS A 6 -34.25 -90.59 52.10
C HIS A 6 -35.21 -91.48 52.90
N LEU A 7 -35.19 -91.44 54.24
CA LEU A 7 -36.09 -92.24 55.07
C LEU A 7 -37.55 -91.86 54.87
N ILE A 8 -37.83 -90.56 54.69
CA ILE A 8 -39.19 -90.08 54.38
C ILE A 8 -39.65 -90.66 53.04
N LYS A 9 -38.77 -90.66 52.03
CA LYS A 9 -39.08 -91.24 50.71
C LYS A 9 -39.40 -92.73 50.81
N THR A 10 -38.61 -93.48 51.57
CA THR A 10 -38.83 -94.90 51.77
C THR A 10 -40.21 -95.19 52.36
N TRP A 11 -40.68 -94.44 53.37
CA TRP A 11 -42.03 -94.63 53.93
C TRP A 11 -43.14 -94.43 52.89
N PHE A 12 -43.01 -93.43 52.01
CA PHE A 12 -43.97 -93.22 50.93
C PHE A 12 -43.91 -94.31 49.85
N GLU A 13 -42.72 -94.81 49.53
CA GLU A 13 -42.51 -95.85 48.51
C GLU A 13 -42.98 -97.23 48.97
N THR A 14 -42.78 -97.56 50.25
CA THR A 14 -43.16 -98.87 50.82
C THR A 14 -44.57 -98.88 51.39
N GLY A 15 -45.19 -97.71 51.57
CA GLY A 15 -46.49 -97.56 52.24
C GLY A 15 -46.43 -97.73 53.76
N ASP A 16 -45.22 -97.74 54.33
CA ASP A 16 -45.02 -97.82 55.78
C ASP A 16 -45.42 -96.51 56.47
N VAL A 17 -46.08 -96.62 57.63
CA VAL A 17 -46.41 -95.45 58.45
C VAL A 17 -45.34 -95.31 59.55
N PRO A 18 -44.55 -94.22 59.56
CA PRO A 18 -43.58 -94.01 60.62
C PRO A 18 -44.28 -93.82 61.98
N THR A 19 -43.60 -94.18 63.05
CA THR A 19 -44.00 -93.74 64.39
C THR A 19 -43.89 -92.22 64.50
N GLN A 20 -44.65 -91.63 65.43
CA GLN A 20 -44.59 -90.19 65.71
C GLN A 20 -43.13 -89.73 65.94
N GLN A 21 -42.35 -90.46 66.74
CA GLN A 21 -40.94 -90.10 66.99
C GLN A 21 -40.08 -90.18 65.73
N GLN A 22 -40.27 -91.20 64.89
CA GLN A 22 -39.53 -91.32 63.63
C GLN A 22 -39.83 -90.16 62.69
N PHE A 23 -41.09 -89.75 62.59
CA PHE A 23 -41.51 -88.62 61.78
C PHE A 23 -40.91 -87.30 62.30
N HIS A 24 -41.02 -87.02 63.61
CA HIS A 24 -40.41 -85.84 64.21
C HIS A 24 -38.88 -85.81 64.04
N ASP A 25 -38.20 -86.91 64.34
CA ASP A 25 -36.74 -87.00 64.17
C ASP A 25 -36.30 -86.70 62.73
N ALA A 26 -37.07 -87.15 61.73
CA ALA A 26 -36.80 -86.86 60.33
C ALA A 26 -37.09 -85.40 59.96
N TRP A 27 -38.20 -84.84 60.42
CA TRP A 27 -38.62 -83.48 60.08
C TRP A 27 -37.80 -82.40 60.81
N ASP A 28 -37.40 -82.65 62.05
CA ASP A 28 -36.56 -81.75 62.86
C ASP A 28 -35.10 -81.77 62.41
N SER A 29 -34.75 -82.68 61.50
CA SER A 29 -33.42 -82.71 60.86
C SER A 29 -33.26 -81.67 59.74
N PHE A 30 -34.35 -81.04 59.29
CA PHE A 30 -34.31 -79.96 58.30
C PHE A 30 -34.11 -78.60 58.98
N HIS A 31 -33.45 -77.69 58.27
CA HIS A 31 -33.41 -76.29 58.67
C HIS A 31 -34.75 -75.62 58.33
N HIS A 32 -35.48 -75.15 59.36
CA HIS A 32 -36.76 -74.45 59.19
C HIS A 32 -36.53 -72.94 59.17
N LYS A 33 -37.27 -72.22 58.31
CA LYS A 33 -37.19 -70.74 58.19
C LYS A 33 -37.51 -70.00 59.50
N ASP A 34 -38.29 -70.64 60.36
CA ASP A 34 -38.73 -70.07 61.64
C ASP A 34 -37.73 -70.39 62.79
N ASN A 35 -36.70 -71.20 62.53
CA ASN A 35 -35.61 -71.50 63.47
C ASN A 35 -34.51 -70.41 63.50
N GLY A 36 -34.69 -69.32 62.74
CA GLY A 36 -33.70 -68.27 62.54
C GLY A 36 -32.94 -68.39 61.22
N GLU A 37 -31.98 -67.49 61.01
CA GLU A 37 -31.12 -67.51 59.82
C GLU A 37 -30.14 -68.69 59.90
N VAL A 38 -30.04 -69.51 58.84
CA VAL A 38 -29.09 -70.63 58.74
C VAL A 38 -27.65 -70.13 58.89
N LEU A 39 -27.38 -68.96 58.30
CA LEU A 39 -26.17 -68.20 58.48
C LEU A 39 -26.43 -67.13 59.52
N VAL A 40 -25.75 -67.19 60.66
CA VAL A 40 -25.90 -66.20 61.75
C VAL A 40 -24.78 -65.16 61.74
N GLY A 41 -23.76 -65.35 60.90
CA GLY A 41 -22.66 -64.41 60.80
C GLY A 41 -21.84 -64.58 59.53
N LYS A 42 -21.32 -63.45 59.06
CA LYS A 42 -20.27 -63.39 58.03
C LYS A 42 -19.19 -62.44 58.52
N THR A 43 -17.95 -62.92 58.57
CA THR A 43 -16.79 -62.09 58.89
C THR A 43 -15.74 -62.25 57.81
N VAL A 44 -14.93 -61.20 57.64
CA VAL A 44 -13.74 -61.21 56.79
C VAL A 44 -12.58 -60.83 57.70
N ASN A 45 -11.56 -61.68 57.77
CA ASN A 45 -10.38 -61.41 58.59
C ASN A 45 -9.38 -60.50 57.84
N ASP A 46 -8.31 -60.08 58.53
CA ASP A 46 -7.26 -59.22 57.93
C ASP A 46 -6.53 -59.87 56.76
N LYS A 47 -6.58 -61.21 56.66
CA LYS A 47 -6.01 -61.97 55.54
C LYS A 47 -6.94 -62.01 54.33
N GLY A 48 -8.21 -61.63 54.50
CA GLY A 48 -9.25 -61.67 53.47
C GLY A 48 -10.00 -62.99 53.37
N ASP A 49 -9.79 -63.92 54.32
CA ASP A 49 -10.57 -65.16 54.39
C ASP A 49 -11.99 -64.83 54.82
N ILE A 50 -12.95 -65.50 54.22
CA ILE A 50 -14.37 -65.32 54.53
C ILE A 50 -14.80 -66.45 55.45
N THR A 51 -15.26 -66.10 56.65
CA THR A 51 -15.85 -67.06 57.59
C THR A 51 -17.36 -66.90 57.61
N PHE A 52 -18.06 -67.98 57.32
CA PHE A 52 -19.50 -68.12 57.48
C PHE A 52 -19.79 -68.88 58.77
N VAL A 53 -20.57 -68.28 59.66
CA VAL A 53 -20.98 -68.91 60.93
C VAL A 53 -22.41 -69.42 60.78
N PHE A 54 -22.61 -70.70 61.03
CA PHE A 54 -23.92 -71.34 60.97
C PHE A 54 -24.64 -71.31 62.32
N SER A 55 -25.96 -71.44 62.30
CA SER A 55 -26.81 -71.48 63.49
C SER A 55 -26.47 -72.57 64.51
N ASP A 56 -25.81 -73.66 64.08
CA ASP A 56 -25.30 -74.73 64.95
C ASP A 56 -23.90 -74.46 65.51
N LYS A 57 -23.36 -73.26 65.27
CA LYS A 57 -22.01 -72.78 65.64
C LYS A 57 -20.87 -73.43 64.85
N GLU A 58 -21.17 -74.20 63.80
CA GLU A 58 -20.14 -74.61 62.85
C GLU A 58 -19.69 -73.41 62.00
N GLU A 59 -18.45 -73.47 61.52
CA GLU A 59 -17.85 -72.43 60.69
C GLU A 59 -17.36 -73.01 59.36
N LEU A 60 -17.64 -72.32 58.26
CA LEU A 60 -17.03 -72.58 56.96
C LEU A 60 -16.09 -71.43 56.62
N ILE A 61 -14.81 -71.75 56.43
CA ILE A 61 -13.78 -70.79 56.05
C ILE A 61 -13.46 -70.98 54.57
N ILE A 62 -13.67 -69.92 53.79
CA ILE A 62 -13.15 -69.80 52.42
C ILE A 62 -11.88 -68.97 52.52
N GLU A 63 -10.73 -69.63 52.42
CA GLU A 63 -9.43 -68.96 52.40
C GLU A 63 -9.33 -68.05 51.19
N LYS A 64 -8.75 -66.86 51.37
CA LYS A 64 -8.41 -65.98 50.26
C LYS A 64 -7.55 -66.75 49.28
N PHE A 65 -7.82 -66.59 47.99
CA PHE A 65 -6.95 -67.15 46.97
C PHE A 65 -5.54 -66.56 47.12
N ILE A 66 -4.61 -67.41 47.58
CA ILE A 66 -3.18 -67.14 47.59
C ILE A 66 -2.59 -67.91 46.40
N PRO A 67 -1.99 -67.23 45.41
CA PRO A 67 -1.32 -67.90 44.31
C PRO A 67 -0.29 -68.89 44.84
N ASP A 68 -0.35 -70.14 44.39
CA ASP A 68 0.63 -71.16 44.75
C ASP A 68 1.97 -70.85 44.08
N VAL A 69 2.91 -70.31 44.84
CA VAL A 69 4.25 -69.93 44.38
C VAL A 69 5.12 -71.14 43.99
N SER A 70 4.68 -72.37 44.28
CA SER A 70 5.34 -73.58 43.77
C SER A 70 4.98 -73.90 42.32
N LYS A 71 3.89 -73.33 41.81
CA LYS A 71 3.44 -73.55 40.45
C LYS A 71 4.23 -72.67 39.47
N PRO A 72 4.53 -73.17 38.26
CA PRO A 72 5.14 -72.35 37.23
C PRO A 72 4.21 -71.20 36.85
N ILE A 73 4.79 -70.11 36.35
CA ILE A 73 4.07 -68.89 35.97
C ILE A 73 2.93 -69.11 34.95
N GLY A 74 2.99 -70.19 34.15
CA GLY A 74 1.94 -70.60 33.22
C GLY A 74 0.76 -71.35 33.85
N TYR A 75 0.75 -71.53 35.18
CA TYR A 75 -0.39 -72.12 35.89
C TYR A 75 -1.63 -71.23 35.86
N ILE A 76 -1.44 -69.91 35.77
CA ILE A 76 -2.51 -68.94 35.57
C ILE A 76 -2.66 -68.73 34.07
N ASP A 77 -3.80 -69.14 33.53
CA ASP A 77 -4.12 -68.98 32.11
C ASP A 77 -4.04 -67.51 31.68
N GLY A 78 -3.44 -67.25 30.51
CA GLY A 78 -3.21 -65.90 29.97
C GLY A 78 -2.13 -65.04 30.65
N LEU A 79 -1.60 -65.41 31.83
CA LEU A 79 -0.59 -64.60 32.53
C LEU A 79 0.71 -64.42 31.73
N VAL A 80 1.18 -65.51 31.10
CA VAL A 80 2.42 -65.50 30.30
C VAL A 80 2.30 -64.58 29.09
N GLU A 81 1.14 -64.57 28.44
CA GLU A 81 0.87 -63.73 27.27
C GLU A 81 0.87 -62.24 27.65
N GLN A 82 0.21 -61.89 28.76
CA GLN A 82 0.20 -60.52 29.28
C GLN A 82 1.61 -60.03 29.65
N LEU A 83 2.40 -60.86 30.32
CA LEU A 83 3.77 -60.50 30.69
C LEU A 83 4.68 -60.32 29.47
N THR A 84 4.51 -61.16 28.45
CA THR A 84 5.22 -61.03 27.17
C THR A 84 4.86 -59.71 26.50
N GLY A 85 3.57 -59.37 26.41
CA GLY A 85 3.13 -58.11 25.81
C GLY A 85 3.65 -56.87 26.55
N ILE A 86 3.74 -56.91 27.88
CA ILE A 86 4.35 -55.84 28.68
C ILE A 86 5.85 -55.71 28.37
N LEU A 87 6.57 -56.85 28.29
CA LEU A 87 8.00 -56.85 28.01
C LEU A 87 8.29 -56.25 26.63
N ASP A 88 7.50 -56.60 25.62
CA ASP A 88 7.60 -56.04 24.27
C ASP A 88 7.33 -54.54 24.26
N ALA A 89 6.29 -54.08 24.99
CA ALA A 89 5.98 -52.66 25.12
C ALA A 89 7.13 -51.88 25.77
N ILE A 90 7.76 -52.43 26.82
CA ILE A 90 8.93 -51.85 27.48
C ILE A 90 10.11 -51.78 26.50
N GLY A 91 10.37 -52.85 25.75
CA GLY A 91 11.42 -52.89 24.73
C GLY A 91 11.21 -51.81 23.65
N GLY A 92 9.99 -51.67 23.14
CA GLY A 92 9.63 -50.63 22.18
C GLY A 92 9.84 -49.21 22.72
N LEU A 93 9.47 -48.96 23.98
CA LEU A 93 9.69 -47.67 24.65
C LEU A 93 11.17 -47.36 24.87
N GLN A 94 12.02 -48.37 25.03
CA GLN A 94 13.47 -48.18 25.21
C GLN A 94 14.17 -47.83 23.89
N LEU A 95 13.74 -48.40 22.77
CA LEU A 95 14.31 -48.10 21.45
C LEU A 95 14.11 -46.65 21.01
N GLY A 96 13.04 -46.00 21.46
CA GLY A 96 12.76 -44.59 21.18
C GLY A 96 13.40 -43.60 22.17
N LYS A 97 14.08 -44.09 23.21
CA LYS A 97 14.74 -43.23 24.20
C LYS A 97 16.17 -42.92 23.77
N VAL A 98 16.58 -41.68 24.02
CA VAL A 98 17.97 -41.24 23.90
C VAL A 98 18.59 -41.20 25.30
N ASP A 99 19.86 -41.58 25.40
CA ASP A 99 20.60 -41.54 26.66
C ASP A 99 20.80 -40.10 27.14
N THR A 100 20.67 -39.90 28.45
CA THR A 100 21.06 -38.64 29.09
C THR A 100 22.58 -38.56 29.16
N ILE A 101 23.15 -37.47 28.64
CA ILE A 101 24.57 -37.16 28.77
C ILE A 101 24.68 -35.86 29.57
N ASP A 102 25.55 -35.84 30.57
CA ASP A 102 25.77 -34.66 31.41
C ASP A 102 26.13 -33.43 30.53
N GLY A 103 25.48 -32.30 30.81
CA GLY A 103 25.63 -31.06 30.01
C GLY A 103 24.87 -30.99 28.68
N LYS A 104 24.09 -32.02 28.27
CA LYS A 104 23.24 -31.98 27.06
C LYS A 104 21.74 -31.97 27.37
N GLY A 105 20.97 -31.32 26.49
CA GLY A 105 19.50 -31.36 26.51
C GLY A 105 18.95 -32.60 25.78
N LEU A 106 17.64 -32.81 25.86
CA LEU A 106 16.93 -33.95 25.23
C LEU A 106 16.25 -33.56 23.91
N SER A 107 16.83 -32.67 23.09
CA SER A 107 16.21 -32.18 21.85
C SER A 107 16.99 -32.52 20.57
N ASP A 108 16.31 -32.45 19.42
CA ASP A 108 16.86 -32.63 18.05
C ASP A 108 17.97 -31.62 17.67
N THR A 109 18.24 -30.65 18.54
CA THR A 109 19.22 -29.58 18.35
C THR A 109 20.17 -29.52 19.55
N ASN A 110 20.87 -30.62 19.79
CA ASN A 110 21.91 -30.66 20.79
C ASN A 110 23.19 -30.01 20.25
N PHE A 111 23.45 -28.75 20.63
CA PHE A 111 24.79 -28.16 20.53
C PHE A 111 25.78 -29.02 21.34
N SER A 112 26.89 -29.42 20.72
CA SER A 112 28.02 -30.04 21.40
C SER A 112 28.60 -29.09 22.47
N GLN A 113 29.29 -29.65 23.48
CA GLN A 113 29.97 -28.81 24.49
C GLN A 113 30.93 -27.83 23.82
N GLY A 114 31.65 -28.25 22.77
CA GLY A 114 32.53 -27.36 22.01
C GLY A 114 31.80 -26.24 21.26
N GLU A 115 30.55 -26.42 20.85
CA GLU A 115 29.72 -25.35 20.28
C GLU A 115 29.20 -24.40 21.35
N LYS A 116 28.88 -24.90 22.54
CA LYS A 116 28.53 -24.07 23.71
C LYS A 116 29.72 -23.25 24.18
N ASP A 117 30.89 -23.86 24.32
CA ASP A 117 32.14 -23.16 24.69
C ASP A 117 32.50 -22.08 23.66
N LYS A 118 32.30 -22.36 22.36
CA LYS A 118 32.45 -21.36 21.29
C LYS A 118 31.45 -20.21 21.45
N LEU A 119 30.19 -20.50 21.75
CA LEU A 119 29.13 -19.51 21.91
C LEU A 119 29.35 -18.65 23.17
N GLU A 120 29.75 -19.24 24.29
CA GLU A 120 30.13 -18.55 25.51
C GLU A 120 31.38 -17.67 25.27
N GLY A 121 32.32 -18.15 24.45
CA GLY A 121 33.47 -17.36 23.99
C GLY A 121 33.09 -16.12 23.17
N LEU A 122 31.92 -16.09 22.53
CA LEU A 122 31.44 -14.92 21.78
C LEU A 122 30.97 -13.77 22.68
N GLN A 123 30.67 -14.01 23.96
CA GLN A 123 30.37 -12.92 24.92
C GLN A 123 31.54 -11.93 25.07
N ASN A 124 32.76 -12.34 24.69
CA ASN A 124 33.97 -11.52 24.68
C ASN A 124 34.42 -11.10 23.27
N TYR A 125 33.60 -11.31 22.24
CA TYR A 125 33.94 -10.85 20.90
C TYR A 125 33.84 -9.31 20.84
N THR A 126 34.98 -8.66 20.91
CA THR A 126 35.09 -7.24 20.55
C THR A 126 35.48 -7.18 19.08
N PRO A 127 34.57 -6.78 18.17
CA PRO A 127 34.93 -6.65 16.76
C PRO A 127 36.14 -5.70 16.60
N PRO A 128 37.05 -5.96 15.65
CA PRO A 128 38.13 -5.04 15.31
C PRO A 128 37.57 -3.64 15.07
N THR A 129 38.28 -2.60 15.52
CA THR A 129 37.86 -1.19 15.32
C THR A 129 37.84 -0.78 13.84
N SER A 130 38.40 -1.60 12.95
CA SER A 130 38.32 -1.46 11.50
C SER A 130 38.41 -2.84 10.85
N GLN A 131 37.56 -3.08 9.86
CA GLN A 131 37.57 -4.28 9.03
C GLN A 131 37.59 -3.85 7.55
N PRO A 132 38.25 -4.62 6.67
CA PRO A 132 38.18 -4.35 5.25
C PRO A 132 36.73 -4.45 4.76
N VAL A 133 36.36 -3.64 3.77
CA VAL A 133 35.01 -3.64 3.15
C VAL A 133 34.60 -5.04 2.66
N SER A 134 35.58 -5.88 2.28
CA SER A 134 35.39 -7.27 1.88
C SER A 134 34.86 -8.19 2.99
N PHE A 135 34.78 -7.74 4.24
CA PHE A 135 34.24 -8.52 5.35
C PHE A 135 32.74 -8.75 5.21
N ILE A 136 32.01 -7.80 4.59
CA ILE A 136 30.58 -7.94 4.31
C ILE A 136 30.43 -8.31 2.85
N GLU A 137 29.90 -9.51 2.59
CA GLU A 137 29.63 -10.00 1.24
C GLU A 137 28.74 -9.01 0.48
N GLY A 138 29.15 -8.62 -0.72
CA GLY A 138 28.45 -7.65 -1.57
C GLY A 138 28.70 -6.17 -1.27
N LEU A 139 29.31 -5.81 -0.12
CA LEU A 139 29.54 -4.39 0.21
C LEU A 139 30.54 -3.73 -0.76
N GLN A 140 31.57 -4.46 -1.20
CA GLN A 140 32.52 -3.95 -2.20
C GLN A 140 31.83 -3.62 -3.53
N MET A 141 30.87 -4.45 -3.96
CA MET A 141 30.12 -4.23 -5.20
C MET A 141 29.29 -2.94 -5.14
N ILE A 142 28.64 -2.69 -4.01
CA ILE A 142 27.87 -1.46 -3.77
C ILE A 142 28.80 -0.23 -3.76
N VAL A 143 29.98 -0.32 -3.14
CA VAL A 143 30.96 0.78 -3.11
C VAL A 143 31.46 1.09 -4.52
N ASP A 144 31.73 0.06 -5.32
CA ASP A 144 32.19 0.22 -6.70
C ASP A 144 31.10 0.86 -7.58
N GLU A 145 29.83 0.42 -7.42
CA GLU A 145 28.66 0.99 -8.11
C GLU A 145 28.45 2.46 -7.73
N LEU A 146 28.46 2.80 -6.44
CA LEU A 146 28.35 4.19 -5.97
C LEU A 146 29.47 5.07 -6.50
N THR A 147 30.69 4.54 -6.57
CA THR A 147 31.85 5.26 -7.12
C THR A 147 31.67 5.51 -8.62
N GLN A 148 31.18 4.52 -9.36
CA GLN A 148 30.87 4.67 -10.77
C GLN A 148 29.78 5.73 -11.01
N ASP A 149 28.68 5.66 -10.27
CA ASP A 149 27.57 6.61 -10.37
C ASP A 149 27.99 8.05 -10.04
N LEU A 150 28.83 8.24 -9.02
CA LEU A 150 29.36 9.54 -8.66
C LEU A 150 30.26 10.11 -9.77
N ASN A 151 31.08 9.27 -10.41
CA ASN A 151 31.94 9.70 -11.52
C ASN A 151 31.15 10.13 -12.77
N LEU A 152 29.89 9.69 -12.91
CA LEU A 152 29.01 10.10 -14.00
C LEU A 152 28.27 11.41 -13.70
N LYS A 153 28.30 11.91 -12.46
CA LYS A 153 27.63 13.16 -12.10
C LYS A 153 28.50 14.38 -12.41
N VAL A 154 27.87 15.41 -12.96
CA VAL A 154 28.46 16.74 -13.10
C VAL A 154 28.35 17.53 -11.79
N ASN A 155 29.41 18.25 -11.43
CA ASN A 155 29.41 19.12 -10.25
C ASN A 155 28.42 20.27 -10.43
N GLN A 156 27.66 20.57 -9.37
CA GLN A 156 26.86 21.78 -9.30
C GLN A 156 27.78 22.99 -9.15
N VAL A 157 27.53 24.04 -9.92
CA VAL A 157 28.23 25.32 -9.84
C VAL A 157 27.21 26.40 -9.54
N ASP A 158 27.48 27.23 -8.54
CA ASP A 158 26.60 28.34 -8.16
C ASP A 158 26.27 29.23 -9.37
N GLY A 159 24.97 29.50 -9.56
CA GLY A 159 24.46 30.28 -10.70
C GLY A 159 24.34 29.53 -12.03
N LYS A 160 24.56 28.20 -12.07
CA LYS A 160 24.34 27.36 -13.27
C LYS A 160 23.30 26.26 -13.04
N GLY A 161 22.54 25.94 -14.08
CA GLY A 161 21.60 24.81 -14.11
C GLY A 161 22.32 23.49 -14.41
N LEU A 162 21.69 22.37 -14.03
CA LEU A 162 22.24 21.00 -14.13
C LEU A 162 21.99 20.31 -15.50
N SER A 163 21.64 21.03 -16.57
CA SER A 163 21.27 20.44 -17.88
C SER A 163 22.27 20.73 -19.02
N ASP A 164 22.19 19.93 -20.09
CA ASP A 164 22.93 20.05 -21.38
C ASP A 164 22.71 21.36 -22.14
N THR A 165 21.96 22.29 -21.55
CA THR A 165 21.60 23.61 -22.08
C THR A 165 22.15 24.71 -21.19
N ASN A 166 23.40 24.58 -20.77
CA ASN A 166 24.15 25.71 -20.22
C ASN A 166 24.60 26.60 -21.38
N PHE A 167 23.88 27.69 -21.61
CA PHE A 167 24.32 28.78 -22.50
C PHE A 167 25.79 29.13 -22.17
N SER A 168 26.65 29.24 -23.19
CA SER A 168 28.03 29.71 -23.02
C SER A 168 28.03 31.11 -22.39
N GLN A 169 29.15 31.52 -21.78
CA GLN A 169 29.23 32.88 -21.25
C GLN A 169 29.01 33.92 -22.36
N GLU A 170 29.49 33.66 -23.59
CA GLU A 170 29.19 34.54 -24.73
C GLU A 170 27.69 34.57 -25.08
N GLU A 171 26.99 33.45 -24.97
CA GLU A 171 25.53 33.41 -25.21
C GLU A 171 24.78 34.17 -24.12
N LYS A 172 25.19 34.03 -22.85
CA LYS A 172 24.64 34.80 -21.74
C LYS A 172 24.91 36.30 -21.87
N ASP A 173 26.12 36.68 -22.26
CA ASP A 173 26.50 38.08 -22.48
C ASP A 173 25.74 38.67 -23.68
N LYS A 174 25.49 37.86 -24.72
CA LYS A 174 24.61 38.27 -25.83
C LYS A 174 23.17 38.49 -25.37
N LEU A 175 22.61 37.59 -24.56
CA LEU A 175 21.27 37.75 -24.00
C LEU A 175 21.17 38.93 -23.02
N ALA A 176 22.18 39.15 -22.17
CA ALA A 176 22.21 40.25 -21.21
C ALA A 176 22.34 41.62 -21.89
N ASN A 177 22.93 41.67 -23.09
CA ASN A 177 22.99 42.87 -23.93
C ASN A 177 21.74 43.08 -24.80
N ILE A 178 20.75 42.18 -24.75
CA ILE A 178 19.41 42.47 -25.26
C ILE A 178 18.74 43.38 -24.23
N SER A 179 18.82 44.69 -24.48
CA SER A 179 18.09 45.67 -23.66
C SER A 179 16.61 45.29 -23.59
N PRO A 180 15.97 45.29 -22.41
CA PRO A 180 14.53 45.06 -22.27
C PRO A 180 13.68 46.10 -23.03
N ASP A 181 14.29 47.20 -23.48
CA ASP A 181 13.68 48.26 -24.30
C ASP A 181 13.78 48.05 -25.82
N LEU A 182 14.29 46.91 -26.31
CA LEU A 182 14.33 46.63 -27.76
C LEU A 182 13.02 46.08 -28.35
N ALA A 183 11.91 46.17 -27.61
CA ALA A 183 10.57 46.09 -28.19
C ALA A 183 10.00 47.46 -28.59
N VAL A 184 10.83 48.51 -28.70
CA VAL A 184 10.49 49.65 -29.58
C VAL A 184 10.68 49.17 -31.02
N TYR A 185 9.70 48.42 -31.51
CA TYR A 185 9.52 48.21 -32.94
C TYR A 185 9.59 49.57 -33.62
N ASN A 186 10.40 49.71 -34.67
CA ASN A 186 10.47 50.88 -35.54
C ASN A 186 9.09 51.22 -36.13
N LEU A 187 8.24 51.88 -35.34
CA LEU A 187 7.01 52.52 -35.79
C LEU A 187 7.44 53.85 -36.39
N SER A 188 7.59 53.88 -37.71
CA SER A 188 7.86 55.12 -38.40
C SER A 188 6.59 55.96 -38.39
N ASN A 189 6.55 56.99 -37.55
CA ASN A 189 5.61 58.12 -37.68
C ASN A 189 5.90 58.94 -38.96
N THR A 190 7.01 58.64 -39.65
CA THR A 190 7.37 59.22 -40.94
C THR A 190 6.62 58.49 -42.05
N PRO A 191 5.83 59.19 -42.88
CA PRO A 191 5.14 58.57 -44.00
C PRO A 191 6.10 58.01 -45.04
N ALA A 192 5.87 56.78 -45.49
CA ALA A 192 6.64 56.13 -46.55
C ALA A 192 5.81 56.02 -47.84
N PHE A 193 6.42 56.33 -49.00
CA PHE A 193 5.77 56.14 -50.30
C PHE A 193 5.60 54.65 -50.58
N LEU A 194 4.37 54.17 -50.70
CA LEU A 194 4.05 52.74 -50.87
C LEU A 194 4.24 52.24 -52.31
N ASN A 195 4.86 53.04 -53.17
CA ASN A 195 5.16 52.71 -54.57
C ASN A 195 3.93 52.37 -55.44
N TYR A 196 2.76 52.93 -55.12
CA TYR A 196 1.59 52.92 -56.00
C TYR A 196 0.88 54.28 -56.00
N ARG A 197 -0.06 54.46 -56.94
CA ARG A 197 -0.80 55.70 -57.15
C ARG A 197 -2.31 55.47 -57.12
N TYR A 198 -3.05 56.44 -56.63
CA TYR A 198 -4.52 56.49 -56.67
C TYR A 198 -4.95 57.79 -57.35
N PHE A 199 -5.78 57.68 -58.41
CA PHE A 199 -6.11 58.80 -59.32
C PHE A 199 -4.90 59.67 -59.72
N GLY A 200 -3.76 59.02 -60.04
CA GLY A 200 -2.53 59.69 -60.46
C GLY A 200 -1.66 60.29 -59.34
N LYS A 201 -2.16 60.34 -58.09
CA LYS A 201 -1.41 60.83 -56.91
C LYS A 201 -0.65 59.69 -56.24
N LYS A 202 0.56 59.95 -55.75
CA LYS A 202 1.34 58.97 -54.97
C LYS A 202 0.60 58.61 -53.68
N VAL A 203 0.70 57.37 -53.22
CA VAL A 203 0.12 56.93 -51.93
C VAL A 203 1.22 56.72 -50.90
N TYR A 204 1.01 57.27 -49.70
CA TYR A 204 1.88 57.16 -48.55
C TYR A 204 1.20 56.36 -47.45
N GLY A 205 1.99 55.61 -46.68
CA GLY A 205 1.55 54.84 -45.53
C GLY A 205 2.34 55.21 -44.27
N VAL A 206 1.66 55.19 -43.12
CA VAL A 206 2.26 55.40 -41.80
C VAL A 206 1.69 54.38 -40.83
N LEU A 207 2.50 53.98 -39.85
CA LEU A 207 2.11 53.01 -38.82
C LEU A 207 2.35 53.59 -37.44
N LEU A 208 1.31 53.62 -36.62
CA LEU A 208 1.30 54.29 -35.33
C LEU A 208 0.98 53.28 -34.21
N ALA A 209 1.62 53.46 -33.04
CA ALA A 209 1.20 52.79 -31.82
C ALA A 209 -0.04 53.49 -31.23
N ILE A 210 -0.91 52.69 -30.60
CA ILE A 210 -1.99 53.21 -29.77
C ILE A 210 -1.42 53.54 -28.38
N PRO A 211 -1.57 54.79 -27.88
CA PRO A 211 -1.00 55.19 -26.60
C PRO A 211 -1.65 54.45 -25.41
N THR A 212 -0.86 54.19 -24.36
CA THR A 212 -1.32 53.68 -23.05
C THR A 212 -1.41 54.84 -22.04
N PRO A 213 -2.35 54.81 -21.06
CA PRO A 213 -3.27 53.72 -20.69
C PRO A 213 -4.51 53.61 -21.59
N GLU A 214 -5.16 52.43 -21.57
CA GLU A 214 -6.45 52.20 -22.24
C GLU A 214 -7.53 53.12 -21.64
N LEU A 215 -7.88 54.21 -22.32
CA LEU A 215 -8.92 55.14 -21.86
C LEU A 215 -9.91 55.49 -22.99
N GLU A 216 -11.19 55.27 -22.65
CA GLU A 216 -12.48 55.63 -23.26
C GLU A 216 -12.71 55.44 -24.77
N VAL A 217 -13.92 55.01 -25.11
CA VAL A 217 -14.41 54.57 -26.44
C VAL A 217 -14.36 55.61 -27.58
N ASN A 218 -13.73 56.77 -27.35
CA ASN A 218 -13.70 57.88 -28.28
C ASN A 218 -12.26 58.33 -28.57
N TYR A 219 -11.85 58.27 -29.83
CA TYR A 219 -10.52 58.69 -30.27
C TYR A 219 -10.65 59.86 -31.25
N THR A 220 -9.79 60.88 -31.07
CA THR A 220 -9.54 61.87 -32.12
C THR A 220 -8.14 61.67 -32.67
N PHE A 221 -8.08 61.42 -33.97
CA PHE A 221 -6.84 61.43 -34.73
C PHE A 221 -6.78 62.76 -35.47
N THR A 222 -5.88 63.63 -35.04
CA THR A 222 -5.60 64.87 -35.77
C THR A 222 -4.46 64.60 -36.74
N HIS A 223 -4.67 64.96 -37.99
CA HIS A 223 -3.69 64.75 -39.06
C HIS A 223 -3.60 66.00 -39.93
N ALA A 224 -2.39 66.45 -40.28
CA ALA A 224 -2.18 67.59 -41.18
C ALA A 224 -2.33 67.21 -42.67
N LEU A 225 -2.95 66.07 -42.97
CA LEU A 225 -2.89 65.48 -44.31
C LEU A 225 -3.74 66.21 -45.37
N ASN A 226 -4.72 67.02 -44.98
CA ASN A 226 -5.58 67.77 -45.91
C ASN A 226 -6.27 66.87 -46.98
N VAL A 227 -6.69 65.67 -46.58
CA VAL A 227 -7.19 64.61 -47.48
C VAL A 227 -8.71 64.53 -47.39
N GLU A 228 -9.38 64.62 -48.55
CA GLU A 228 -10.84 64.47 -48.65
C GLU A 228 -11.28 63.22 -49.44
N LYS A 229 -10.37 62.56 -50.18
CA LYS A 229 -10.75 61.59 -51.23
C LYS A 229 -10.22 60.17 -51.07
N TYR A 230 -9.03 59.98 -50.50
CA TYR A 230 -8.49 58.65 -50.28
C TYR A 230 -7.79 58.58 -48.93
N LEU A 231 -8.50 58.04 -47.95
CA LEU A 231 -7.99 57.71 -46.64
C LEU A 231 -8.42 56.27 -46.34
N ARG A 232 -7.45 55.40 -46.09
CA ARG A 232 -7.71 54.04 -45.59
C ARG A 232 -7.11 53.94 -44.20
N ILE A 233 -7.87 53.39 -43.26
CA ILE A 233 -7.41 53.17 -41.90
C ILE A 233 -7.69 51.73 -41.52
N GLU A 234 -6.67 51.04 -41.03
CA GLU A 234 -6.75 49.65 -40.61
C GLU A 234 -6.12 49.45 -39.24
N LEU A 235 -6.65 48.46 -38.50
CA LEU A 235 -5.97 47.92 -37.33
C LEU A 235 -5.16 46.70 -37.73
N TRP A 236 -3.90 46.68 -37.29
CA TRP A 236 -2.95 45.61 -37.56
C TRP A 236 -2.61 44.90 -36.25
N GLU A 237 -2.59 43.56 -36.28
CA GLU A 237 -2.12 42.74 -35.17
C GLU A 237 -0.60 42.56 -35.29
N ASP A 238 0.15 42.80 -34.20
CA ASP A 238 1.56 42.41 -34.01
C ASP A 238 2.57 42.74 -35.14
N GLY A 239 2.79 44.03 -35.41
CA GLY A 239 3.93 44.51 -36.20
C GLY A 239 3.81 44.34 -37.73
N LEU A 240 4.65 45.04 -38.49
CA LEU A 240 4.74 44.91 -39.96
C LEU A 240 5.34 43.54 -40.32
N PRO A 241 4.65 42.65 -41.06
CA PRO A 241 5.25 41.38 -41.46
C PRO A 241 6.03 41.52 -42.77
N PRO A 242 7.24 40.93 -42.87
CA PRO A 242 7.90 40.73 -44.15
C PRO A 242 7.15 39.63 -44.92
N ASN A 243 6.46 40.00 -46.00
CA ASN A 243 6.00 39.11 -47.07
C ASN A 243 5.24 37.83 -46.65
N ASN A 244 4.01 37.93 -46.13
CA ASN A 244 3.12 36.76 -46.05
C ASN A 244 1.70 37.07 -46.54
N THR A 245 1.20 36.19 -47.41
CA THR A 245 -0.12 36.16 -48.06
C THR A 245 -1.27 35.73 -47.16
N ARG A 246 -1.03 35.47 -45.86
CA ARG A 246 -2.09 35.31 -44.86
C ARG A 246 -2.38 36.66 -44.19
N GLN A 247 -3.35 37.37 -44.76
CA GLN A 247 -4.07 38.51 -44.18
C GLN A 247 -4.86 38.08 -42.94
N ILE A 248 -4.18 37.73 -41.84
CA ILE A 248 -4.86 37.37 -40.61
C ILE A 248 -5.30 38.70 -39.95
N ALA A 249 -6.54 39.07 -40.24
CA ALA A 249 -7.35 40.15 -39.66
C ALA A 249 -6.88 41.61 -39.86
N ARG A 250 -6.60 42.03 -41.11
CA ARG A 250 -6.74 43.47 -41.45
C ARG A 250 -8.23 43.79 -41.45
N GLN A 251 -8.66 44.68 -40.56
CA GLN A 251 -10.05 45.14 -40.53
C GLN A 251 -10.05 46.64 -40.81
N ASP A 252 -10.88 47.05 -41.78
CA ASP A 252 -11.19 48.45 -42.01
C ASP A 252 -11.77 49.03 -40.71
N LEU A 253 -11.09 50.04 -40.16
CA LEU A 253 -11.45 50.59 -38.86
C LEU A 253 -12.86 51.20 -38.88
N ALA A 254 -13.27 51.84 -39.98
CA ALA A 254 -14.60 52.43 -40.10
C ALA A 254 -15.69 51.34 -40.12
N LYS A 255 -15.44 50.22 -40.81
CA LYS A 255 -16.32 49.06 -40.79
C LYS A 255 -16.45 48.47 -39.37
N LEU A 256 -15.33 48.28 -38.69
CA LEU A 256 -15.29 47.71 -37.34
C LEU A 256 -16.03 48.59 -36.32
N ILE A 257 -15.87 49.91 -36.42
CA ILE A 257 -16.61 50.87 -35.60
C ILE A 257 -18.12 50.77 -35.86
N GLY A 258 -18.53 50.71 -37.14
CA GLY A 258 -19.94 50.58 -37.53
C GLY A 258 -20.60 49.29 -37.02
N GLU A 259 -19.89 48.15 -37.08
CA GLU A 259 -20.37 46.86 -36.55
C GLU A 259 -20.59 46.90 -35.02
N ASN A 260 -19.89 47.79 -34.31
CA ASN A 260 -20.00 47.97 -32.85
C ASN A 260 -20.88 49.16 -32.45
N ALA A 261 -21.78 49.62 -33.34
CA ALA A 261 -22.68 50.75 -33.12
C ALA A 261 -21.99 52.08 -32.77
N GLY A 262 -20.72 52.22 -33.15
CA GLY A 262 -19.96 53.45 -33.06
C GLY A 262 -20.16 54.38 -34.25
N THR A 263 -19.59 55.59 -34.19
CA THR A 263 -19.56 56.50 -35.34
C THR A 263 -18.13 56.79 -35.77
N PHE A 264 -17.91 56.80 -37.09
CA PHE A 264 -16.66 57.18 -37.74
C PHE A 264 -16.92 58.42 -38.59
N ASN A 265 -16.29 59.54 -38.23
CA ASN A 265 -16.39 60.78 -38.97
C ASN A 265 -15.00 61.21 -39.44
N HIS A 266 -14.87 61.43 -40.75
CA HIS A 266 -13.65 61.95 -41.35
C HIS A 266 -13.91 63.31 -41.97
N THR A 267 -13.15 64.31 -41.50
CA THR A 267 -13.05 65.63 -42.11
C THR A 267 -11.63 65.83 -42.62
N LYS A 268 -11.41 66.90 -43.39
CA LYS A 268 -10.15 67.24 -44.05
C LYS A 268 -8.86 66.94 -43.25
N ASN A 269 -8.86 67.18 -41.93
CA ASN A 269 -7.71 67.04 -41.04
C ASN A 269 -7.98 66.26 -39.74
N VAL A 270 -9.20 65.75 -39.54
CA VAL A 270 -9.60 65.15 -38.27
C VAL A 270 -10.43 63.92 -38.53
N ILE A 271 -10.02 62.81 -37.93
CA ILE A 271 -10.82 61.59 -37.83
C ILE A 271 -11.29 61.48 -36.40
N THR A 272 -12.60 61.38 -36.21
CA THR A 272 -13.23 61.17 -34.90
C THR A 272 -13.91 59.83 -34.89
N THR A 273 -13.60 59.00 -33.90
CA THR A 273 -14.26 57.73 -33.67
C THR A 273 -14.96 57.76 -32.32
N THR A 274 -16.13 57.14 -32.23
CA THR A 274 -16.87 56.98 -30.96
C THR A 274 -17.46 55.58 -30.87
N GLY A 275 -17.67 55.08 -29.65
CA GLY A 275 -18.33 53.80 -29.41
C GLY A 275 -17.48 52.55 -29.69
N TYR A 276 -16.18 52.69 -29.98
CA TYR A 276 -15.28 51.54 -30.18
C TYR A 276 -13.95 51.72 -29.44
N LYS A 277 -13.61 50.73 -28.60
CA LYS A 277 -12.33 50.70 -27.87
C LYS A 277 -11.27 50.02 -28.74
N ILE A 278 -10.25 50.77 -29.15
CA ILE A 278 -9.10 50.23 -29.88
C ILE A 278 -8.13 49.60 -28.88
N PRO A 279 -7.77 48.31 -29.00
CA PRO A 279 -6.85 47.66 -28.06
C PRO A 279 -5.41 48.20 -28.19
N THR A 280 -4.71 48.36 -27.07
CA THR A 280 -3.32 48.88 -27.05
C THR A 280 -2.28 47.93 -27.63
N ASN A 281 -2.64 46.66 -27.85
CA ASN A 281 -1.80 45.68 -28.53
C ASN A 281 -1.97 45.69 -30.07
N LYS A 282 -2.73 46.63 -30.63
CA LYS A 282 -2.88 46.81 -32.07
C LYS A 282 -2.07 48.03 -32.55
N LEU A 283 -1.72 48.00 -33.84
CA LEU A 283 -1.13 49.13 -34.54
C LEU A 283 -2.15 49.76 -35.47
N LEU A 284 -2.09 51.09 -35.60
CA LEU A 284 -2.94 51.85 -36.50
C LEU A 284 -2.19 52.13 -37.79
N TYR A 285 -2.69 51.58 -38.90
CA TYR A 285 -2.15 51.81 -40.23
C TYR A 285 -3.01 52.81 -40.99
N ILE A 286 -2.39 53.82 -41.57
CA ILE A 286 -3.09 54.88 -42.32
C ILE A 286 -2.45 55.02 -43.71
N GLU A 287 -3.24 54.86 -44.77
CA GLU A 287 -2.85 55.14 -46.16
C GLU A 287 -3.55 56.39 -46.67
N TYR A 288 -2.82 57.24 -47.40
CA TYR A 288 -3.36 58.45 -47.98
C TYR A 288 -2.61 58.92 -49.24
N THR A 289 -3.27 59.68 -50.11
CA THR A 289 -2.63 60.26 -51.30
C THR A 289 -1.83 61.53 -51.01
N GLU A 290 -0.76 61.76 -51.77
CA GLU A 290 0.13 62.93 -51.75
C GLU A 290 -0.63 64.27 -51.64
N ILE A 291 -0.19 65.11 -50.70
CA ILE A 291 -0.78 66.39 -50.35
C ILE A 291 -0.25 67.49 -51.31
N PRO A 292 -1.08 68.47 -51.72
CA PRO A 292 -0.57 69.69 -52.36
C PRO A 292 0.45 70.43 -51.49
N GLN A 293 1.52 70.93 -52.10
CA GLN A 293 2.63 71.64 -51.44
C GLN A 293 2.15 72.80 -50.56
N GLY A 294 2.63 72.88 -49.30
CA GLY A 294 2.38 74.02 -48.39
C GLY A 294 1.71 73.69 -47.04
N VAL A 295 1.46 72.43 -46.73
CA VAL A 295 0.94 71.98 -45.42
C VAL A 295 2.00 71.08 -44.78
N GLY A 296 2.42 71.40 -43.56
CA GLY A 296 3.52 70.73 -42.86
C GLY A 296 3.30 69.22 -42.73
N THR A 297 4.37 68.45 -42.91
CA THR A 297 4.42 66.98 -42.80
C THR A 297 4.39 66.48 -41.36
N ASP A 298 4.25 67.39 -40.40
CA ASP A 298 4.53 67.12 -39.01
C ASP A 298 3.24 66.95 -38.20
N ILE A 299 3.22 65.83 -37.48
CA ILE A 299 2.34 65.48 -36.38
C ILE A 299 0.99 64.86 -36.80
N ILE A 300 0.98 63.53 -36.89
CA ILE A 300 -0.22 62.74 -36.61
C ILE A 300 -0.23 62.49 -35.11
N GLY A 301 -1.16 63.13 -34.42
CA GLY A 301 -1.35 62.99 -32.97
C GLY A 301 -2.60 62.16 -32.69
N VAL A 302 -2.50 61.22 -31.76
CA VAL A 302 -3.66 60.54 -31.18
C VAL A 302 -3.94 61.19 -29.85
N THR A 303 -5.09 61.86 -29.73
CA THR A 303 -5.52 62.48 -28.48
C THR A 303 -6.87 61.88 -28.08
N PRO A 304 -7.00 61.34 -26.86
CA PRO A 304 -8.31 60.94 -26.34
C PRO A 304 -9.19 62.19 -26.17
N ILE A 305 -10.47 62.10 -26.55
CA ILE A 305 -11.44 63.13 -26.17
C ILE A 305 -11.86 62.81 -24.73
N GLY A 306 -11.18 63.42 -23.75
CA GLY A 306 -11.69 63.46 -22.39
C GLY A 306 -12.96 64.29 -22.31
N ARG A 307 -13.91 63.88 -21.47
CA ARG A 307 -14.85 64.84 -20.88
C ARG A 307 -14.12 65.83 -19.97
#